data_AF-A0A956KFL3-F1
#
_entry.id   AF-A0A956KFL3-F1
#
_cell.length_a   1.000
_cell.length_b   1.000
_cell.length_c   1.000
_cell.angle_alpha   90.00
_cell.angle_beta   90.00
_cell.angle_gamma   90.00
#
_symmetry.space_group_name_H-M   'P 1'
#
loop_
_entity.id
_entity.type
_entity.pdbx_description
1 polymer ?
#
loop_
_entity_poly.entity_id
_entity_poly.type
_entity_poly.pdbx_seq_one_letter_code
_entity_poly.pdbx_strand_id
1 'polypeptide(L)'
;NMDGTALYQGVAALFIAQIYGMDLGLGEQLTIVTSATLASVGAAGVPGAGMITLAMVLTAVGVPTEGLALVLGVDRLLDMFRTATNVAGDATATVFMARLEGERLGVLDPSIDRGDPSRGFEGRLDRGAHPVRTDDPG
;
A
#
# COMPACT_ATOMS: atom_id res chain seq x y z
N ASN A 1 -7.55 -2.24 -1.24
CA ASN A 1 -8.19 -0.90 -1.37
C ASN A 1 -7.23 -0.01 -2.14
N MET A 2 -7.57 0.47 -3.33
CA MET A 2 -6.59 1.14 -4.20
C MET A 2 -7.17 2.27 -5.07
N ASP A 3 -8.18 2.98 -4.57
CA ASP A 3 -8.82 4.10 -5.29
C ASP A 3 -7.80 5.16 -5.75
N GLY A 4 -6.76 5.42 -4.93
CA GLY A 4 -5.70 6.36 -5.27
C GLY A 4 -4.81 5.95 -6.45
N THR A 5 -4.75 4.66 -6.82
CA THR A 5 -3.91 4.18 -7.93
C THR A 5 -4.60 4.27 -9.27
N ALA A 6 -5.90 3.99 -9.31
CA ALA A 6 -6.70 4.23 -10.50
C ALA A 6 -6.69 5.73 -10.88
N LEU A 7 -6.80 6.61 -9.88
CA LEU A 7 -6.70 8.06 -10.10
C LEU A 7 -5.30 8.47 -10.59
N TYR A 8 -4.23 8.00 -9.94
CA TYR A 8 -2.85 8.29 -10.34
C TYR A 8 -2.58 7.85 -11.78
N GLN A 9 -3.04 6.66 -12.18
CA GLN A 9 -2.85 6.16 -13.54
C GLN A 9 -3.64 6.94 -14.57
N GLY A 10 -4.86 7.37 -14.24
CA GLY A 10 -5.65 8.26 -15.08
C GLY A 10 -4.93 9.58 -15.34
N VAL A 11 -4.47 10.25 -14.28
CA VAL A 11 -3.78 11.54 -14.39
C VAL A 11 -2.43 11.41 -15.10
N ALA A 12 -1.65 10.38 -14.80
CA ALA A 12 -0.36 10.15 -15.45
C ALA A 12 -0.51 9.82 -16.95
N ALA A 13 -1.50 9.01 -17.33
CA ALA A 13 -1.77 8.69 -18.73
C ALA A 13 -2.23 9.93 -19.52
N LEU A 14 -3.14 10.73 -18.94
CA LEU A 14 -3.55 12.01 -19.52
C LEU A 14 -2.37 12.96 -19.69
N PHE A 15 -1.54 13.11 -18.66
CA PHE A 15 -0.36 13.97 -18.70
C PHE A 15 0.60 13.58 -19.84
N ILE A 16 0.89 12.29 -20.00
CA ILE A 16 1.79 11.80 -21.05
C ILE A 16 1.17 12.00 -22.44
N ALA A 17 -0.12 11.70 -22.62
CA ALA A 17 -0.81 11.90 -23.89
C ALA A 17 -0.80 13.38 -24.33
N GLN A 18 -1.04 14.29 -23.38
CA GLN A 18 -1.01 15.74 -23.64
C GLN A 18 0.39 16.23 -24.04
N ILE A 19 1.46 15.67 -23.46
CA ILE A 19 2.85 15.99 -23.87
C ILE A 19 3.11 15.54 -25.32
N TYR A 20 2.57 14.40 -25.72
CA TYR A 20 2.68 13.91 -27.10
C TYR A 20 1.68 14.55 -28.09
N GLY A 21 0.84 15.47 -27.63
CA GLY A 21 -0.20 16.10 -28.46
C GLY A 21 -1.31 15.13 -28.88
N MET A 22 -1.50 14.04 -28.14
CA MET A 22 -2.58 13.08 -28.33
C MET A 22 -3.79 13.47 -27.48
N ASP A 23 -4.93 13.65 -28.12
CA ASP A 23 -6.20 13.83 -27.42
C ASP A 23 -6.83 12.48 -27.08
N LEU A 24 -7.05 12.25 -25.79
CA LEU A 24 -7.74 11.06 -25.28
C LEU A 24 -9.24 11.37 -25.16
N GLY A 25 -10.03 10.77 -26.05
CA GLY A 25 -11.48 10.80 -26.01
C GLY A 25 -12.07 9.99 -24.85
N LEU A 26 -13.38 10.08 -24.67
CA LEU A 26 -14.10 9.40 -23.59
C LEU A 26 -13.91 7.86 -23.61
N GLY A 27 -13.76 7.27 -24.80
CA GLY A 27 -13.52 5.83 -24.94
C GLY A 27 -12.17 5.40 -24.35
N GLU A 28 -11.11 6.17 -24.60
CA GLU A 28 -9.78 5.89 -24.06
C GLU A 28 -9.71 6.13 -22.55
N GLN A 29 -10.40 7.17 -22.07
CA GLN A 29 -10.54 7.41 -20.63
C GLN A 29 -11.23 6.25 -19.91
N LEU A 30 -12.29 5.68 -20.49
CA LEU A 30 -12.97 4.50 -19.94
C LEU A 30 -12.05 3.27 -19.94
N THR A 31 -11.29 3.07 -21.02
CA THR A 31 -10.28 2.01 -21.11
C THR A 31 -9.23 2.16 -20.02
N ILE A 32 -8.73 3.38 -19.78
CA ILE A 32 -7.76 3.67 -18.71
C ILE A 32 -8.30 3.28 -17.35
N VAL A 33 -9.51 3.74 -16.99
CA VAL A 33 -10.12 3.44 -15.68
C VAL A 33 -10.32 1.93 -15.51
N THR A 34 -10.82 1.25 -16.54
CA THR A 34 -11.12 -0.19 -16.49
C THR A 34 -9.83 -1.01 -16.37
N SER A 35 -8.82 -0.70 -17.19
CA SER A 35 -7.53 -1.41 -17.17
C SER A 35 -6.74 -1.14 -15.89
N ALA A 36 -6.75 0.10 -15.38
CA ALA A 36 -6.15 0.45 -14.08
C ALA A 36 -6.82 -0.32 -12.92
N THR A 37 -8.15 -0.42 -12.95
CA THR A 37 -8.92 -1.15 -11.92
C THR A 37 -8.63 -2.65 -11.97
N LEU A 38 -8.61 -3.24 -13.17
CA LEU A 38 -8.30 -4.67 -13.35
C LEU A 38 -6.86 -4.99 -12.91
N ALA A 39 -5.91 -4.15 -13.29
CA ALA A 39 -4.52 -4.35 -12.91
C ALA A 39 -4.25 -4.11 -11.42
N SER A 40 -5.03 -3.25 -10.76
CA SER A 40 -4.99 -3.06 -9.31
C SER A 40 -5.26 -4.34 -8.51
N VAL A 41 -6.04 -5.28 -9.05
CA VAL A 41 -6.33 -6.56 -8.39
C VAL A 41 -5.12 -7.51 -8.48
N GLY A 42 -4.33 -7.42 -9.56
CA GLY A 42 -3.17 -8.29 -9.82
C GLY A 42 -1.82 -7.77 -9.28
N ALA A 43 -1.74 -6.50 -8.89
CA ALA A 43 -0.48 -5.84 -8.50
C ALA A 43 -0.14 -5.92 -7.00
N ALA A 44 -0.87 -6.71 -6.20
CA ALA A 44 -0.67 -6.80 -4.76
C ALA A 44 0.68 -7.48 -4.42
N GLY A 45 1.73 -6.68 -4.20
CA GLY A 45 2.95 -7.12 -3.50
C GLY A 45 4.28 -7.02 -4.24
N VAL A 46 4.33 -6.44 -5.45
CA VAL A 46 5.59 -6.32 -6.22
C VAL A 46 6.10 -4.86 -6.23
N PRO A 47 7.33 -4.58 -5.76
CA PRO A 47 7.96 -3.26 -5.89
C PRO A 47 8.01 -2.82 -7.36
N GLY A 48 7.61 -1.57 -7.65
CA GLY A 48 7.54 -1.08 -9.04
C GLY A 48 6.35 -1.58 -9.87
N ALA A 49 5.38 -2.30 -9.29
CA ALA A 49 4.17 -2.71 -10.00
C ALA A 49 3.37 -1.52 -10.57
N GLY A 50 3.48 -0.34 -9.95
CA GLY A 50 2.86 0.90 -10.43
C GLY A 50 3.27 1.28 -11.85
N MET A 51 4.56 1.17 -12.19
CA MET A 51 5.05 1.46 -13.54
C MET A 51 4.67 0.41 -14.56
N ILE A 52 4.70 -0.87 -14.16
CA ILE A 52 4.29 -1.97 -15.04
C ILE A 52 2.83 -1.77 -15.44
N THR A 53 1.98 -1.42 -14.48
CA THR A 53 0.58 -1.15 -14.77
C THR A 53 0.39 0.14 -15.59
N LEU A 54 1.14 1.21 -15.31
CA LEU A 54 1.07 2.43 -16.13
C LEU A 54 1.49 2.15 -17.58
N ALA A 55 2.54 1.36 -17.81
CA ALA A 55 2.95 0.94 -19.16
C ALA A 55 1.86 0.13 -19.89
N MET A 56 1.19 -0.78 -19.18
CA MET A 56 0.05 -1.52 -19.74
C MET A 56 -1.12 -0.59 -20.12
N VAL A 57 -1.43 0.39 -19.26
CA VAL A 57 -2.50 1.38 -19.50
C VAL A 57 -2.18 2.24 -20.73
N LEU A 58 -0.96 2.76 -20.86
CA LEU A 58 -0.56 3.56 -22.04
C LEU A 58 -0.63 2.74 -23.33
N THR A 59 -0.18 1.49 -23.28
CA THR A 59 -0.26 0.56 -24.43
C THR A 59 -1.71 0.32 -24.83
N ALA A 60 -2.63 0.21 -23.86
CA ALA A 60 -4.05 -0.02 -24.11
C ALA A 60 -4.76 1.15 -24.81
N VAL A 61 -4.25 2.38 -24.67
CA VAL A 61 -4.76 3.58 -25.37
C VAL A 61 -3.86 4.05 -26.51
N GLY A 62 -2.84 3.27 -26.89
CA GLY A 62 -1.94 3.60 -28.00
C GLY A 62 -1.00 4.77 -27.76
N VAL A 63 -0.81 5.19 -26.50
CA VAL A 63 0.12 6.25 -26.12
C VAL A 63 1.54 5.66 -26.05
N PRO A 64 2.57 6.33 -26.64
CA PRO A 64 3.95 5.86 -26.61
C PRO A 64 4.47 5.62 -25.20
N THR A 65 4.97 4.40 -24.94
CA THR A 65 5.48 4.01 -23.62
C THR A 65 6.80 4.69 -23.26
N GLU A 66 7.49 5.29 -24.23
CA GLU A 66 8.66 6.15 -24.05
C GLU A 66 8.35 7.31 -23.08
N GLY A 67 7.08 7.72 -22.99
CA GLY A 67 6.59 8.71 -22.03
C GLY A 67 6.74 8.30 -20.57
N LEU A 68 6.93 7.00 -20.27
CA LEU A 68 7.25 6.56 -18.92
C LEU A 68 8.53 7.21 -18.39
N ALA A 69 9.51 7.53 -19.25
CA ALA A 69 10.76 8.15 -18.83
C ALA A 69 10.53 9.50 -18.11
N LEU A 70 9.45 10.21 -18.43
CA LEU A 70 9.06 11.48 -17.81
C LEU A 70 8.57 11.29 -16.37
N VAL A 71 7.96 10.14 -16.08
CA VAL A 71 7.37 9.83 -14.77
C VAL A 71 8.31 8.96 -13.93
N LEU A 72 9.21 8.21 -14.57
CA LEU A 72 10.19 7.30 -13.97
C LEU A 72 11.03 7.97 -12.87
N GLY A 73 11.38 9.25 -13.10
CA GLY A 73 12.19 10.04 -12.17
C GLY A 73 11.48 10.32 -10.84
N VAL A 74 10.15 10.46 -10.87
CA VAL A 74 9.33 10.73 -9.67
C VAL A 74 8.77 9.42 -9.10
N ASP A 75 8.56 8.42 -9.95
CA ASP A 75 7.99 7.13 -9.58
C ASP A 75 8.82 6.41 -8.52
N ARG A 76 10.15 6.44 -8.60
CA ARG A 76 11.02 5.85 -7.55
C ARG A 76 10.80 6.47 -6.17
N LEU A 77 10.54 7.77 -6.11
CA LEU A 77 10.25 8.46 -4.86
C LEU A 77 8.84 8.11 -4.36
N LEU A 78 7.86 8.08 -5.27
CA LEU A 78 6.47 7.75 -4.97
C LEU A 78 6.26 6.28 -4.57
N ASP A 79 7.01 5.34 -5.15
CA ASP A 79 6.96 3.91 -4.84
C ASP A 79 7.49 3.61 -3.42
N MET A 80 8.55 4.32 -3.00
CA MET A 80 9.03 4.24 -1.62
C MET A 80 8.00 4.77 -0.62
N PHE A 81 7.37 5.93 -0.90
CA PHE A 81 6.33 6.46 -0.03
C PHE A 81 5.15 5.49 0.09
N ARG A 82 4.77 4.86 -1.02
CA ARG A 82 3.69 3.88 -1.06
C ARG A 82 3.97 2.64 -0.21
N THR A 83 5.21 2.14 -0.24
CA THR A 83 5.62 1.02 0.61
C THR A 83 5.61 1.40 2.08
N ALA A 84 6.14 2.59 2.42
CA ALA A 84 6.12 3.10 3.79
C ALA A 84 4.68 3.27 4.33
N THR A 85 3.76 3.82 3.54
CA THR A 85 2.36 3.95 3.94
C THR A 85 1.63 2.62 4.06
N ASN A 86 1.94 1.65 3.20
CA ASN A 86 1.34 0.30 3.30
C ASN A 86 1.79 -0.39 4.59
N VAL A 87 3.10 -0.39 4.89
CA VAL A 87 3.63 -0.99 6.11
C VAL A 87 3.10 -0.29 7.37
N ALA A 88 3.04 1.05 7.37
CA ALA A 88 2.48 1.82 8.48
C ALA A 88 0.98 1.54 8.69
N GLY A 89 0.22 1.39 7.60
CA GLY A 89 -1.20 1.03 7.63
C GLY A 89 -1.42 -0.36 8.22
N ASP A 90 -0.67 -1.35 7.76
CA ASP A 90 -0.75 -2.72 8.28
C ASP A 90 -0.38 -2.78 9.76
N ALA A 91 0.71 -2.11 10.17
CA ALA A 91 1.10 -2.03 11.58
C ALA A 91 0.03 -1.37 12.45
N THR A 92 -0.59 -0.29 11.96
CA THR A 92 -1.68 0.39 12.67
C THR A 92 -2.91 -0.51 12.81
N ALA A 93 -3.28 -1.21 11.74
CA ALA A 93 -4.41 -2.14 11.74
C ALA A 93 -4.17 -3.32 12.69
N THR A 94 -2.97 -3.91 12.72
CA THR A 94 -2.60 -4.98 13.66
C THR A 94 -2.73 -4.52 15.10
N VAL A 95 -2.18 -3.36 15.44
CA VAL A 95 -2.24 -2.80 16.80
C VAL A 95 -3.69 -2.47 17.20
N PHE A 96 -4.49 -1.96 16.26
CA PHE A 96 -5.90 -1.67 16.49
C PHE A 96 -6.72 -2.93 16.74
N MET A 97 -6.50 -3.99 15.94
CA MET A 97 -7.18 -5.28 16.11
C MET A 97 -6.82 -5.96 17.43
N ALA A 98 -5.53 -5.99 17.79
CA ALA A 98 -5.08 -6.51 19.08
C ALA A 98 -5.80 -5.81 20.25
N ARG A 99 -5.97 -4.49 20.17
CA ARG A 99 -6.71 -3.74 21.20
C ARG A 99 -8.21 -4.06 21.23
N LEU A 100 -8.84 -4.34 20.08
CA LEU A 100 -10.23 -4.77 20.01
C LEU A 100 -10.44 -6.18 20.59
N GLU A 101 -9.49 -7.09 20.38
CA GLU A 101 -9.51 -8.45 20.92
C GLU A 101 -9.16 -8.52 22.42
N GLY A 102 -8.84 -7.37 23.03
CA GLY A 102 -8.49 -7.27 24.45
C GLY A 102 -7.05 -7.64 24.76
N GLU A 103 -6.20 -7.76 23.75
CA GLU A 103 -4.77 -8.04 23.90
C GLU A 103 -4.03 -6.80 24.41
N ARG A 104 -3.18 -7.02 25.43
CA ARG A 104 -2.45 -5.96 26.12
C ARG A 104 -1.05 -5.83 25.52
N LEU A 105 -0.95 -5.08 24.42
CA LEU A 105 0.34 -4.82 23.78
C LEU A 105 1.23 -3.97 24.70
N GLY A 106 2.42 -4.46 25.03
CA GLY A 106 3.36 -3.78 25.93
C GLY A 106 3.84 -2.41 25.43
N VAL A 107 3.72 -2.13 24.13
CA VAL A 107 4.01 -0.83 23.52
C VAL A 107 2.90 0.21 23.78
N LEU A 108 1.69 -0.21 24.14
CA LEU A 108 0.55 0.66 24.43
C LEU A 108 0.25 0.80 25.94
N ASP A 109 0.91 0.01 26.80
CA ASP A 109 0.71 0.07 28.25
C ASP A 109 1.90 0.83 28.91
N PRO A 110 1.67 2.06 29.42
CA PRO A 110 2.72 2.88 30.03
C PRO A 110 3.34 2.26 31.28
N SER A 111 2.68 1.27 31.90
CA SER A 111 3.21 0.53 33.06
C SER A 111 4.12 -0.64 32.66
N ILE A 112 4.02 -1.12 31.41
CA ILE A 112 4.87 -2.15 30.79
C ILE A 112 6.04 -1.53 30.00
N ASP A 113 5.88 -0.30 29.48
CA ASP A 113 6.93 0.48 28.79
C ASP A 113 8.11 0.89 29.69
N ARG A 114 8.03 0.60 31.00
CA ARG A 114 9.19 0.63 31.89
C ARG A 114 10.16 -0.55 31.68
N GLY A 115 9.97 -1.32 30.61
CA GLY A 115 10.77 -2.48 30.24
C GLY A 115 12.23 -2.11 30.01
N ASP A 116 13.09 -2.79 30.77
CA ASP A 116 14.54 -2.84 30.64
C ASP A 116 15.03 -2.62 29.18
N PRO A 117 15.74 -1.51 28.89
CA PRO A 117 16.18 -1.14 27.55
C PRO A 117 17.18 -2.12 26.91
N SER A 118 17.66 -3.13 27.67
CA SER A 118 18.54 -4.17 27.16
C SER A 118 17.82 -5.33 26.45
N ARG A 119 16.47 -5.37 26.50
CA ARG A 119 15.68 -6.37 25.77
C ARG A 119 15.14 -5.78 24.47
N GLY A 120 15.56 -6.37 23.35
CA GLY A 120 15.14 -5.98 22.01
C GLY A 120 13.63 -6.14 21.76
N PHE A 121 13.21 -5.83 20.53
CA PHE A 121 11.80 -5.78 20.12
C PHE A 121 11.02 -7.07 20.44
N GLU A 122 11.60 -8.27 20.25
CA GLU A 122 10.97 -9.55 20.64
C GLU A 122 10.56 -9.62 22.11
N GLY A 123 11.36 -9.07 23.03
CA GLY A 123 11.06 -9.12 24.47
C GLY A 123 9.82 -8.30 24.88
N ARG A 124 9.38 -7.37 24.02
CA ARG A 124 8.18 -6.55 24.23
C ARG A 124 6.91 -7.19 23.67
N LEU A 125 7.04 -8.25 22.87
CA LEU A 125 5.93 -9.01 22.28
C LEU A 125 5.57 -10.26 23.10
N ASP A 126 6.51 -10.79 23.88
CA ASP A 126 6.44 -12.11 24.52
C ASP A 126 5.59 -12.19 25.81
N ARG A 127 4.62 -11.28 26.01
CA ARG A 127 3.73 -11.27 27.20
C ARG A 127 2.23 -11.21 26.90
N GLY A 128 1.81 -11.61 25.69
CA GLY A 128 0.39 -11.84 25.37
C GLY A 128 -0.12 -13.25 25.76
N ALA A 129 0.75 -14.25 25.85
CA ALA A 129 0.36 -15.63 26.14
C ALA A 129 0.31 -15.93 27.64
N HIS A 130 -0.68 -15.38 28.36
CA HIS A 130 -1.11 -16.04 29.59
C HIS A 130 -2.00 -17.24 29.20
N PRO A 131 -1.69 -18.47 29.63
CA PRO A 131 -2.58 -19.60 29.40
C PRO A 131 -3.92 -19.30 30.09
N VAL A 132 -5.01 -19.54 29.37
CA VAL A 132 -6.37 -19.57 29.94
C VAL A 132 -6.30 -20.46 31.17
N ARG A 133 -6.54 -19.85 32.34
CA ARG A 133 -6.51 -20.51 33.63
C ARG A 133 -7.69 -21.48 33.69
N THR A 134 -7.47 -22.75 33.38
CA THR A 134 -8.43 -23.82 33.66
C THR A 134 -8.29 -24.21 35.13
N ASP A 135 -8.84 -23.38 36.03
CA ASP A 135 -9.06 -23.78 37.42
C ASP A 135 -10.52 -23.50 37.74
N ASP A 136 -11.39 -24.49 37.55
CA ASP A 136 -12.71 -24.55 38.18
C ASP A 136 -12.74 -25.76 39.14
N PRO A 137 -12.76 -25.52 40.46
CA PRO A 137 -13.24 -26.49 41.43
C PRO A 137 -14.60 -26.02 41.96
N GLY A 138 -15.67 -26.64 41.46
CA GLY A 138 -17.04 -26.44 41.93
C GLY A 138 -17.95 -27.59 41.53
#